data_AF-A0A3M1TS95-F1
#
_entry.id   AF-A0A3M1TS95-F1
#
_cell.length_a   1.000
_cell.length_b   1.000
_cell.length_c   1.000
_cell.angle_alpha   90.00
_cell.angle_beta   90.00
_cell.angle_gamma   90.00
#
_symmetry.space_group_name_H-M   'P 1'
#
loop_
_entity.id
_entity.type
_entity.pdbx_description
1 polymer ?
#
loop_
_entity_poly.entity_id
_entity_poly.type
_entity_poly.pdbx_seq_one_letter_code
_entity_poly.pdbx_strand_id
1 'polypeptide(L)'
;DKTARLLGLPYPGGRALDDLARRGNPKAVPLPRGMMRKDTLDFSFSGLKTAVRLHLEREGVPEGEALADLAASIRAAIVEPLIAKTTLAARRLGVRDVLLCGGVAANGALRAGLAEALSADGRRLFVPRPVYCTDNAAMVGAAGWMAFLEGERAGFDLNADPGWRLDRAGAVG
;
A
#
# COMPACT_ATOMS: atom_id res chain seq x y z
N ASP A 1 6.43 -2.76 -7.91
CA ASP A 1 7.05 -2.41 -9.21
C ASP A 1 8.57 -2.49 -9.23
N LYS A 2 9.31 -1.65 -8.50
CA LYS A 2 10.79 -1.64 -8.58
C LYS A 2 11.43 -3.01 -8.27
N THR A 3 10.94 -3.71 -7.25
CA THR A 3 11.40 -5.06 -6.88
C THR A 3 10.94 -6.11 -7.89
N ALA A 4 9.68 -6.06 -8.32
CA ALA A 4 9.14 -6.94 -9.36
C ALA A 4 9.96 -6.88 -10.66
N ARG A 5 10.40 -5.67 -11.07
CA ARG A 5 11.28 -5.49 -12.23
C ARG A 5 12.65 -6.17 -12.06
N LEU A 6 13.22 -6.16 -10.85
CA LEU A 6 14.48 -6.86 -10.55
C LEU A 6 14.33 -8.38 -10.67
N LEU A 7 13.12 -8.90 -10.49
CA LEU A 7 12.77 -10.31 -10.64
C LEU A 7 12.34 -10.67 -12.08
N GLY A 8 12.41 -9.74 -13.03
CA GLY A 8 11.96 -9.98 -14.41
C GLY A 8 10.44 -10.07 -14.60
N LEU A 9 9.64 -9.63 -13.62
CA LEU A 9 8.18 -9.68 -13.70
C LEU A 9 7.59 -8.55 -14.58
N PRO A 10 6.43 -8.77 -15.22
CA PRO A 10 5.79 -7.77 -16.08
C PRO A 10 5.30 -6.54 -15.30
N TYR A 11 5.12 -5.42 -16.00
CA TYR A 11 4.51 -4.21 -15.48
C TYR A 11 2.99 -4.19 -15.75
N PRO A 12 2.13 -3.76 -14.79
CA PRO A 12 2.45 -3.32 -13.42
C PRO A 12 2.83 -4.49 -12.51
N GLY A 13 3.94 -4.32 -11.78
CA GLY A 13 4.61 -5.40 -11.07
C GLY A 13 3.99 -5.77 -9.73
N GLY A 14 3.14 -4.92 -9.16
CA GLY A 14 2.46 -5.21 -7.89
C GLY A 14 1.61 -6.48 -7.93
N ARG A 15 0.77 -6.63 -8.98
CA ARG A 15 -0.11 -7.81 -9.13
C ARG A 15 0.70 -9.07 -9.43
N ALA A 16 1.64 -9.00 -10.36
CA ALA A 16 2.49 -10.13 -10.73
C ALA A 16 3.30 -10.65 -9.51
N LEU A 17 3.83 -9.74 -8.68
CA LEU A 17 4.52 -10.10 -7.45
C LEU A 17 3.57 -10.75 -6.43
N ASP A 18 2.37 -10.20 -6.24
CA ASP A 18 1.41 -10.77 -5.28
C ASP A 18 0.93 -12.16 -5.68
N ASP A 19 0.64 -12.37 -6.97
CA ASP A 19 0.20 -13.67 -7.49
C ASP A 19 1.31 -14.71 -7.32
N LEU A 20 2.55 -14.38 -7.65
CA LEU A 20 3.72 -15.24 -7.46
C LEU A 20 3.96 -15.56 -5.98
N ALA A 21 3.81 -14.57 -5.11
CA ALA A 21 4.03 -14.70 -3.66
C ALA A 21 3.01 -15.62 -2.96
N ARG A 22 1.88 -15.98 -3.57
CA ARG A 22 0.85 -16.81 -2.91
C ARG A 22 1.32 -18.22 -2.55
N ARG A 23 2.23 -18.79 -3.33
CA ARG A 23 2.75 -20.15 -3.11
C ARG A 23 4.09 -20.20 -2.36
N GLY A 24 4.74 -19.04 -2.17
CA GLY A 24 6.05 -18.97 -1.54
C GLY A 24 5.99 -18.81 -0.02
N ASN A 25 7.11 -19.15 0.62
CA ASN A 25 7.38 -18.96 2.03
C ASN A 25 7.81 -17.51 2.33
N PRO A 26 7.03 -16.72 3.08
CA PRO A 26 7.36 -15.33 3.39
C PRO A 26 8.62 -15.16 4.27
N LYS A 27 9.11 -16.24 4.87
CA LYS A 27 10.29 -16.25 5.76
C LYS A 27 11.56 -16.79 5.08
N ALA A 28 11.52 -17.14 3.80
CA ALA A 28 12.65 -17.74 3.11
C ALA A 28 13.86 -16.79 2.98
N VAL A 29 13.62 -15.51 2.70
CA VAL A 29 14.69 -14.51 2.54
C VAL A 29 14.55 -13.41 3.60
N PRO A 30 15.58 -13.18 4.44
CA PRO A 30 15.55 -12.13 5.45
C PRO A 30 15.68 -10.76 4.80
N LEU A 31 14.55 -10.06 4.62
CA LEU A 31 14.48 -8.71 4.08
C LEU A 31 14.14 -7.68 5.17
N PRO A 32 14.68 -6.45 5.09
CA PRO A 32 14.42 -5.42 6.10
C PRO A 32 12.97 -4.94 6.05
N ARG A 33 12.35 -4.81 7.23
CA ARG A 33 11.07 -4.13 7.40
C ARG A 33 11.34 -2.68 7.77
N GLY A 34 11.05 -1.76 6.84
CA GLY A 34 11.46 -0.38 6.96
C GLY A 34 10.74 0.38 8.08
N MET A 35 11.52 1.12 8.89
CA MET A 35 11.04 2.02 9.94
C MET A 35 10.06 1.37 10.94
N MET A 36 10.34 0.16 11.42
CA MET A 36 9.51 -0.55 12.41
C MET A 36 9.68 -0.05 13.86
N ARG A 37 10.28 1.13 14.08
CA ARG A 37 10.41 1.71 15.42
C ARG A 37 9.02 2.10 15.96
N LYS A 38 8.80 1.91 17.26
CA LYS A 38 7.47 2.00 17.90
C LYS A 38 6.86 3.41 17.93
N ASP A 39 7.64 4.44 17.64
CA ASP A 39 7.30 5.84 17.83
C ASP A 39 6.80 6.54 16.55
N THR A 40 7.17 6.07 15.37
CA THR A 40 6.85 6.70 14.08
C THR A 40 5.71 6.03 13.30
N LEU A 41 4.90 6.83 12.60
CA LEU A 41 3.92 6.38 11.61
C LEU A 41 4.45 6.52 10.16
N ASP A 42 5.66 7.02 9.98
CA ASP A 42 6.28 7.24 8.66
C ASP A 42 6.77 5.94 8.06
N PHE A 43 6.70 5.81 6.73
CA PHE A 43 7.13 4.62 6.00
C PHE A 43 8.46 4.84 5.26
N SER A 44 9.26 3.78 5.13
CA SER A 44 10.40 3.76 4.20
C SER A 44 10.54 2.39 3.54
N PHE A 45 10.56 2.38 2.21
CA PHE A 45 10.73 1.18 1.40
C PHE A 45 11.97 1.23 0.51
N SER A 46 12.77 2.30 0.58
CA SER A 46 13.98 2.45 -0.24
C SER A 46 15.04 1.40 0.13
N GLY A 47 15.23 1.13 1.42
CA GLY A 47 16.13 0.09 1.92
C GLY A 47 15.76 -1.31 1.44
N LEU A 48 14.46 -1.60 1.28
CA LEU A 48 13.98 -2.89 0.77
C LEU A 48 14.44 -3.13 -0.67
N LYS A 49 14.30 -2.14 -1.56
CA LYS A 49 14.78 -2.26 -2.94
C LYS A 49 16.28 -2.56 -2.97
N THR A 50 17.06 -1.86 -2.17
CA THR A 50 18.51 -2.07 -2.10
C THR A 50 18.85 -3.46 -1.58
N ALA A 51 18.19 -3.92 -0.53
CA ALA A 51 18.40 -5.27 0.02
C ALA A 51 18.06 -6.37 -1.00
N VAL A 52 16.96 -6.23 -1.74
CA VAL A 52 16.59 -7.18 -2.81
C VAL A 52 17.65 -7.18 -3.90
N ARG A 53 18.10 -6.01 -4.36
CA ARG A 53 19.16 -5.92 -5.38
C ARG A 53 20.44 -6.63 -4.92
N LEU A 54 20.91 -6.35 -3.71
CA LEU A 54 22.12 -6.96 -3.15
C LEU A 54 21.98 -8.48 -2.99
N HIS A 55 20.80 -8.96 -2.60
CA HIS A 55 20.52 -10.40 -2.53
C HIS A 55 20.65 -11.06 -3.91
N LEU A 56 20.04 -10.45 -4.95
CA LEU A 56 20.12 -10.94 -6.32
C LEU A 56 21.53 -10.87 -6.91
N GLU A 57 22.32 -9.84 -6.57
CA GLU A 57 23.72 -9.74 -6.99
C GLU A 57 24.59 -10.86 -6.40
N ARG A 58 24.24 -11.34 -5.20
CA ARG A 58 25.00 -12.39 -4.50
C ARG A 58 24.57 -13.81 -4.88
N GLU A 59 23.26 -14.04 -4.97
CA GLU A 59 22.68 -15.38 -5.15
C GLU A 59 22.19 -15.64 -6.60
N GLY A 60 22.12 -14.60 -7.44
CA GLY A 60 21.43 -14.65 -8.72
C GLY A 60 19.92 -14.47 -8.60
N VAL A 61 19.22 -14.41 -9.74
CA VAL A 61 17.75 -14.45 -9.77
C VAL A 61 17.32 -15.91 -9.69
N PRO A 62 16.65 -16.34 -8.60
CA PRO A 62 16.20 -17.71 -8.47
C PRO A 62 15.09 -18.02 -9.49
N GLU A 63 14.89 -19.31 -9.75
CA GLU A 63 13.78 -19.83 -10.57
C GLU A 63 12.83 -20.69 -9.73
N GLY A 64 11.68 -21.06 -10.32
CA GLY A 64 10.73 -21.99 -9.70
C GLY A 64 10.20 -21.53 -8.34
N GLU A 65 10.21 -22.42 -7.36
CA GLU A 65 9.72 -22.16 -6.00
C GLU A 65 10.57 -21.13 -5.25
N ALA A 66 11.89 -21.13 -5.45
CA ALA A 66 12.77 -20.14 -4.81
C ALA A 66 12.44 -18.69 -5.26
N LEU A 67 11.97 -18.51 -6.50
CA LEU A 67 11.45 -17.23 -6.97
C LEU A 67 10.14 -16.82 -6.28
N ALA A 68 9.26 -17.80 -6.02
CA ALA A 68 8.03 -17.56 -5.28
C ALA A 68 8.30 -17.20 -3.81
N ASP A 69 9.27 -17.87 -3.19
CA ASP A 69 9.78 -17.60 -1.85
C ASP A 69 10.33 -16.18 -1.72
N LEU A 70 11.20 -15.77 -2.65
CA LEU A 70 11.71 -14.41 -2.67
C LEU A 70 10.58 -13.38 -2.87
N ALA A 71 9.64 -13.63 -3.77
CA ALA A 71 8.47 -12.77 -3.95
C ALA A 71 7.61 -12.69 -2.67
N ALA A 72 7.42 -13.81 -1.96
CA ALA A 72 6.69 -13.87 -0.71
C ALA A 72 7.39 -13.08 0.40
N SER A 73 8.71 -13.20 0.54
CA SER A 73 9.49 -12.39 1.49
C SER A 73 9.44 -10.90 1.16
N ILE A 74 9.48 -10.52 -0.13
CA ILE A 74 9.34 -9.11 -0.56
C ILE A 74 7.95 -8.59 -0.21
N ARG A 75 6.89 -9.35 -0.51
CA ARG A 75 5.52 -8.98 -0.17
C ARG A 75 5.37 -8.78 1.34
N ALA A 76 5.87 -9.72 2.13
CA ALA A 76 5.83 -9.65 3.59
C ALA A 76 6.54 -8.39 4.12
N ALA A 77 7.74 -8.09 3.61
CA ALA A 77 8.48 -6.89 4.00
C ALA A 77 7.78 -5.56 3.66
N ILE A 78 6.84 -5.56 2.70
CA ILE A 78 6.00 -4.41 2.36
C ILE A 78 4.73 -4.36 3.22
N VAL A 79 4.06 -5.51 3.37
CA VAL A 79 2.74 -5.60 3.99
C VAL A 79 2.81 -5.49 5.52
N GLU A 80 3.80 -6.12 6.16
CA GLU A 80 3.92 -6.11 7.63
C GLU A 80 4.02 -4.69 8.23
N PRO A 81 4.86 -3.76 7.70
CA PRO A 81 4.89 -2.39 8.19
C PRO A 81 3.57 -1.62 8.01
N LEU A 82 2.85 -1.88 6.90
CA LEU A 82 1.55 -1.26 6.64
C LEU A 82 0.53 -1.68 7.71
N ILE A 83 0.42 -2.99 7.97
CA ILE A 83 -0.49 -3.51 9.00
C ILE A 83 -0.14 -2.93 10.37
N ALA A 84 1.13 -3.06 10.78
CA ALA A 84 1.57 -2.65 12.11
C ALA A 84 1.30 -1.15 12.37
N LYS A 85 1.60 -0.29 11.39
CA LYS A 85 1.46 1.16 11.55
C LYS A 85 0.02 1.63 11.40
N THR A 86 -0.77 1.02 10.53
CA THR A 86 -2.21 1.32 10.44
C THR A 86 -2.92 0.95 11.75
N THR A 87 -2.63 -0.21 12.33
CA THR A 87 -3.18 -0.62 13.62
C THR A 87 -2.72 0.32 14.75
N LEU A 88 -1.43 0.70 14.77
CA LEU A 88 -0.90 1.66 15.73
C LEU A 88 -1.57 3.04 15.60
N ALA A 89 -1.71 3.56 14.38
CA ALA A 89 -2.37 4.84 14.12
C ALA A 89 -3.83 4.80 14.58
N ALA A 90 -4.56 3.73 14.26
CA ALA A 90 -5.94 3.58 14.69
C ALA A 90 -6.05 3.60 16.22
N ARG A 91 -5.14 2.89 16.93
CA ARG A 91 -5.05 2.92 18.39
C ARG A 91 -4.79 4.32 18.94
N ARG A 92 -3.77 5.01 18.42
CA ARG A 92 -3.38 6.36 18.88
C ARG A 92 -4.49 7.39 18.69
N LEU A 93 -5.22 7.30 17.58
CA LEU A 93 -6.29 8.25 17.24
C LEU A 93 -7.66 7.86 17.82
N GLY A 94 -7.80 6.68 18.41
CA GLY A 94 -9.08 6.21 18.95
C GLY A 94 -10.16 5.92 17.89
N VAL A 95 -9.80 5.78 16.61
CA VAL A 95 -10.76 5.64 15.50
C VAL A 95 -11.26 4.20 15.32
N ARG A 96 -12.57 3.99 15.34
CA ARG A 96 -13.16 2.64 15.22
C ARG A 96 -13.13 2.08 13.80
N ASP A 97 -13.12 2.98 12.81
CA ASP A 97 -13.27 2.67 11.41
C ASP A 97 -12.00 3.03 10.66
N VAL A 98 -11.49 2.09 9.85
CA VAL A 98 -10.30 2.25 9.03
C VAL A 98 -10.67 1.97 7.58
N LEU A 99 -10.33 2.89 6.67
CA LEU A 99 -10.52 2.73 5.23
C LEU A 99 -9.18 2.40 4.56
N LEU A 100 -9.16 1.35 3.74
CA LEU A 100 -8.02 1.02 2.87
C LEU A 100 -8.36 1.36 1.41
N CYS A 101 -7.66 2.34 0.83
CA CYS A 101 -7.83 2.80 -0.55
C CYS A 101 -6.48 2.91 -1.30
N GLY A 102 -6.53 3.21 -2.60
CA GLY A 102 -5.38 3.28 -3.49
C GLY A 102 -5.01 1.93 -4.13
N GLY A 103 -4.15 1.94 -5.16
CA GLY A 103 -3.89 0.74 -5.98
C GLY A 103 -3.33 -0.46 -5.20
N VAL A 104 -2.54 -0.22 -4.15
CA VAL A 104 -2.00 -1.28 -3.27
C VAL A 104 -3.10 -1.93 -2.41
N ALA A 105 -4.24 -1.26 -2.22
CA ALA A 105 -5.40 -1.83 -1.53
C ALA A 105 -5.95 -3.09 -2.22
N ALA A 106 -5.61 -3.35 -3.49
CA ALA A 106 -6.00 -4.58 -4.18
C ALA A 106 -5.18 -5.82 -3.74
N ASN A 107 -4.09 -5.64 -2.98
CA ASN A 107 -3.25 -6.74 -2.50
C ASN A 107 -3.99 -7.63 -1.49
N GLY A 108 -4.05 -8.93 -1.76
CA GLY A 108 -4.82 -9.87 -0.95
C GLY A 108 -4.26 -10.04 0.47
N ALA A 109 -2.94 -10.14 0.60
CA ALA A 109 -2.27 -10.31 1.90
C ALA A 109 -2.46 -9.08 2.79
N LEU A 110 -2.41 -7.88 2.23
CA LEU A 110 -2.67 -6.64 2.97
C LEU A 110 -4.11 -6.57 3.48
N ARG A 111 -5.09 -6.88 2.63
CA ARG A 111 -6.51 -6.92 3.03
C ARG A 111 -6.74 -7.89 4.18
N ALA A 112 -6.26 -9.12 4.02
CA ALA A 112 -6.44 -10.17 5.02
C ALA A 112 -5.76 -9.80 6.35
N GLY A 113 -4.49 -9.37 6.30
CA GLY A 113 -3.74 -9.03 7.51
C GLY A 113 -4.26 -7.79 8.23
N LEU A 114 -4.75 -6.77 7.51
CA LEU A 114 -5.43 -5.64 8.16
C LEU A 114 -6.77 -6.05 8.77
N ALA A 115 -7.56 -6.89 8.09
CA ALA A 115 -8.84 -7.35 8.61
C ALA A 115 -8.65 -8.12 9.93
N GLU A 116 -7.67 -9.03 9.97
CA GLU A 116 -7.31 -9.78 11.18
C GLU A 116 -6.82 -8.85 12.30
N ALA A 117 -5.82 -8.01 12.02
CA ALA A 117 -5.21 -7.14 13.03
C ALA A 117 -6.18 -6.10 13.61
N LEU A 118 -7.05 -5.53 12.77
CA LEU A 118 -8.04 -4.55 13.22
C LEU A 118 -9.21 -5.21 13.95
N SER A 119 -9.66 -6.38 13.51
CA SER A 119 -10.72 -7.12 14.20
C SER A 119 -10.30 -7.55 15.60
N ALA A 120 -9.04 -7.97 15.78
CA ALA A 120 -8.48 -8.31 17.10
C ALA A 120 -8.51 -7.12 18.08
N ASP A 121 -8.54 -5.89 17.55
CA ASP A 121 -8.62 -4.64 18.31
C ASP A 121 -10.05 -4.08 18.42
N GLY A 122 -11.06 -4.81 17.95
CA GLY A 122 -12.46 -4.35 17.92
C GLY A 122 -12.71 -3.22 16.91
N ARG A 123 -11.89 -3.09 15.87
CA ARG A 123 -11.98 -2.07 14.82
C ARG A 123 -12.49 -2.66 13.51
N ARG A 124 -13.14 -1.83 12.70
CA ARG A 124 -13.69 -2.24 11.40
C ARG A 124 -12.81 -1.77 10.26
N LEU A 125 -12.59 -2.65 9.30
CA LEU A 125 -11.93 -2.35 8.05
C LEU A 125 -12.96 -2.18 6.93
N PHE A 126 -12.90 -1.07 6.24
CA PHE A 126 -13.62 -0.81 5.00
C PHE A 126 -12.65 -0.88 3.83
N VAL A 127 -13.00 -1.64 2.81
CA VAL A 127 -12.21 -1.72 1.58
C VAL A 127 -13.17 -1.61 0.40
N PRO A 128 -12.98 -0.64 -0.52
CA PRO A 128 -13.77 -0.58 -1.73
C PRO A 128 -13.63 -1.84 -2.58
N ARG A 129 -14.60 -2.05 -3.48
CA ARG A 129 -14.47 -3.06 -4.54
C ARG A 129 -13.18 -2.80 -5.32
N PRO A 130 -12.44 -3.83 -5.78
CA PRO A 130 -11.16 -3.64 -6.46
C PRO A 130 -11.19 -2.63 -7.62
N VAL A 131 -12.27 -2.60 -8.40
CA VAL A 131 -12.49 -1.64 -9.51
C VAL A 131 -12.47 -0.16 -9.08
N TYR A 132 -12.72 0.11 -7.79
CA TYR A 132 -12.69 1.45 -7.21
C TYR A 132 -11.42 1.75 -6.41
N CYS A 133 -10.49 0.80 -6.30
CA CYS A 133 -9.22 1.01 -5.57
C CYS A 133 -8.15 1.68 -6.44
N THR A 134 -8.18 1.46 -7.75
CA THR A 134 -7.29 2.11 -8.73
C THR A 134 -7.90 3.41 -9.24
N ASP A 135 -7.08 4.30 -9.80
CA ASP A 135 -7.53 5.59 -10.32
C ASP A 135 -8.68 5.43 -11.32
N ASN A 136 -9.79 6.14 -11.07
CA ASN A 136 -10.99 6.07 -11.89
C ASN A 136 -11.79 7.37 -11.81
N ALA A 137 -12.55 7.70 -12.85
CA ALA A 137 -13.35 8.92 -12.89
C ALA A 137 -14.54 8.92 -11.90
N ALA A 138 -14.99 7.74 -11.45
CA ALA A 138 -16.12 7.65 -10.52
C ALA A 138 -15.76 8.24 -9.14
N MET A 139 -14.54 8.05 -8.66
CA MET A 139 -14.07 8.67 -7.40
C MET A 139 -13.96 10.20 -7.52
N VAL A 140 -13.57 10.71 -8.69
CA VAL A 140 -13.50 12.15 -8.98
C VAL A 140 -14.91 12.75 -9.00
N GLY A 141 -15.84 12.10 -9.69
CA GLY A 141 -17.25 12.52 -9.72
C GLY A 141 -17.90 12.50 -8.33
N ALA A 142 -17.63 11.47 -7.53
CA ALA A 142 -18.12 11.40 -6.15
C ALA A 142 -17.56 12.52 -5.26
N ALA A 143 -16.25 12.77 -5.33
CA ALA A 143 -15.62 13.87 -4.58
C ALA A 143 -16.16 15.23 -5.02
N GLY A 144 -16.27 15.47 -6.33
CA GLY A 144 -16.82 16.71 -6.89
C GLY A 144 -18.29 16.93 -6.54
N TRP A 145 -19.09 15.86 -6.47
CA TRP A 145 -20.48 15.94 -6.01
C TRP A 145 -20.57 16.33 -4.53
N MET A 146 -19.73 15.74 -3.66
CA MET A 146 -19.67 16.11 -2.24
C MET A 146 -19.27 17.59 -2.06
N ALA A 147 -18.20 18.02 -2.72
CA ALA A 147 -17.75 19.42 -2.72
C ALA A 147 -18.84 20.37 -3.26
N PHE A 148 -19.55 19.95 -4.30
CA PHE A 148 -20.67 20.72 -4.85
C PHE A 148 -21.79 20.94 -3.81
N LEU A 149 -22.15 19.89 -3.07
CA LEU A 149 -23.16 19.97 -2.00
C LEU A 149 -22.72 20.86 -0.84
N GLU A 150 -21.41 20.95 -0.57
CA GLU A 150 -20.82 21.82 0.46
C GLU A 150 -20.64 23.28 0.00
N GLY A 151 -21.01 23.58 -1.25
CA GLY A 151 -20.94 24.94 -1.80
C GLY A 151 -19.60 25.30 -2.42
N GLU A 152 -18.63 24.39 -2.45
CA GLU A 152 -17.33 24.63 -3.10
C GLU A 152 -17.51 24.75 -4.62
N ARG A 153 -17.03 25.86 -5.21
CA ARG A 153 -17.04 26.11 -6.66
C ARG A 153 -15.71 26.72 -7.06
N ALA A 154 -15.15 26.25 -8.16
CA ALA A 154 -13.97 26.84 -8.75
C ALA A 154 -14.35 27.85 -9.84
N GLY A 155 -13.57 28.93 -9.95
CA GLY A 155 -13.67 29.90 -11.03
C GLY A 155 -13.06 29.39 -12.34
N PHE A 156 -13.19 30.19 -13.40
CA PHE A 156 -12.58 29.87 -14.72
C PHE A 156 -11.05 29.95 -14.73
N ASP A 157 -10.46 30.51 -13.68
CA ASP A 157 -9.03 30.63 -13.43
C ASP A 157 -8.43 29.39 -12.74
N LEU A 158 -9.24 28.35 -12.45
CA LEU A 158 -8.76 27.11 -11.85
C LEU A 158 -7.63 26.50 -12.70
N ASN A 159 -6.52 26.20 -12.03
CA ASN A 159 -5.36 25.58 -12.66
C ASN A 159 -4.91 24.34 -11.88
N ALA A 160 -4.17 23.45 -12.54
CA ALA A 160 -3.63 22.26 -11.92
C ALA A 160 -2.46 22.60 -10.98
N ASP A 161 -2.51 22.07 -9.76
CA ASP A 161 -1.38 22.09 -8.83
C ASP A 161 -0.79 20.66 -8.71
N PRO A 162 0.39 20.38 -9.31
CA PRO A 162 1.03 19.07 -9.21
C PRO A 162 1.57 18.77 -7.80
N GLY A 163 1.68 19.77 -6.93
CA GLY A 163 2.09 19.67 -5.53
C GLY A 163 0.92 19.70 -4.55
N TRP A 164 -0.33 19.59 -5.04
CA TRP A 164 -1.51 19.75 -4.20
C TRP A 164 -1.53 18.74 -3.06
N ARG A 165 -1.67 19.24 -1.83
CA ARG A 165 -1.60 18.43 -0.63
C ARG A 165 -2.98 18.08 -0.11
N LEU A 166 -3.17 16.81 0.25
CA LEU A 166 -4.44 16.29 0.76
C LEU A 166 -4.89 16.97 2.06
N ASP A 167 -3.97 17.40 2.93
CA ASP A 167 -4.29 18.13 4.16
C ASP A 167 -4.81 19.56 3.91
N ARG A 168 -4.79 20.00 2.66
CA ARG A 168 -5.39 21.26 2.19
C ARG A 168 -6.69 21.05 1.41
N ALA A 169 -7.09 19.80 1.17
CA ALA A 169 -8.38 19.51 0.54
C ALA A 169 -9.52 19.92 1.51
N GLY A 170 -10.40 20.83 1.08
CA GLY A 170 -11.44 21.46 1.90
C GLY A 170 -11.02 22.77 2.60
N ALA A 171 -9.74 23.18 2.48
CA ALA A 171 -9.25 24.48 2.95
C ALA A 171 -9.06 25.46 1.78
N VAL A 172 -9.99 25.44 0.82
CA VAL A 172 -10.05 26.47 -0.22
C VAL A 172 -10.81 27.66 0.38
N GLY A 173 -10.08 28.46 1.15
CA GLY A 173 -10.47 29.77 1.69
C GLY A 173 -9.30 30.72 1.61
#